data_AF-A0A1H4PBP9-F1
#
_entry.id   AF-A0A1H4PBP9-F1
#
_cell.length_a   1.000
_cell.length_b   1.000
_cell.length_c   1.000
_cell.angle_alpha   90.00
_cell.angle_beta   90.00
_cell.angle_gamma   90.00
#
_symmetry.space_group_name_H-M   'P 1'
#
loop_
_entity.id
_entity.type
_entity.pdbx_description
1 polymer ?
#
loop_
_entity_poly.entity_id
_entity_poly.type
_entity_poly.pdbx_seq_one_letter_code
_entity_poly.pdbx_strand_id
1 'polypeptide(L)'
;MESDFLNRLLTPSPVMQWLLLLFPAVVLVAGLTGIRRRHNGAFRLTGLALITLVWLALPLHFADPSGHAVSVLVSTLLWVSVLAAWGAHVWNRWPSPVWAHGWVVSHLVTIVIACLVALVRALSH
;
A
#
# COMPACT_ATOMS: atom_id res chain seq x y z
N MET A 1 -16.02 -26.39 -3.65
CA MET A 1 -16.46 -25.00 -3.96
C MET A 1 -15.50 -23.95 -3.42
N GLU A 2 -14.75 -24.18 -2.34
CA GLU A 2 -13.88 -23.15 -1.75
C GLU A 2 -12.62 -22.81 -2.56
N SER A 3 -12.04 -23.76 -3.30
CA SER A 3 -10.76 -23.54 -4.00
C SER A 3 -10.87 -22.51 -5.13
N ASP A 4 -11.91 -22.56 -5.95
CA ASP A 4 -12.11 -21.63 -7.08
C ASP A 4 -12.53 -20.23 -6.61
N PHE A 5 -13.33 -20.15 -5.53
CA PHE A 5 -13.67 -18.89 -4.88
C PHE A 5 -12.41 -18.19 -4.37
N LEU A 6 -11.58 -18.92 -3.60
CA LEU A 6 -10.32 -18.39 -3.07
C LEU A 6 -9.34 -18.04 -4.19
N ASN A 7 -9.24 -18.86 -5.24
CA ASN A 7 -8.34 -18.55 -6.35
C ASN A 7 -8.74 -17.26 -7.08
N ARG A 8 -10.05 -17.00 -7.25
CA ARG A 8 -10.54 -15.77 -7.89
C ARG A 8 -10.40 -14.54 -7.00
N LEU A 9 -10.50 -14.71 -5.69
CA LEU A 9 -10.33 -13.64 -4.71
C LEU A 9 -8.85 -13.28 -4.49
N LEU A 10 -7.97 -14.28 -4.58
CA LEU A 10 -6.55 -14.17 -4.24
C LEU A 10 -5.63 -14.01 -5.45
N THR A 11 -6.08 -14.28 -6.69
CA THR A 11 -5.27 -13.97 -7.88
C THR A 11 -5.19 -12.46 -8.05
N PRO A 12 -4.04 -11.84 -7.74
CA PRO A 12 -3.92 -10.40 -7.84
C PRO A 12 -3.93 -10.05 -9.32
N SER A 13 -4.96 -9.31 -9.75
CA SER A 13 -4.93 -8.73 -11.09
C SER A 13 -3.72 -7.78 -11.19
N PRO A 14 -3.14 -7.59 -12.38
CA PRO A 14 -2.06 -6.62 -12.58
C PRO A 14 -2.43 -5.24 -12.03
N VAL A 15 -3.72 -4.87 -12.11
CA VAL A 15 -4.27 -3.62 -11.55
C VAL A 15 -4.11 -3.56 -10.03
N MET A 16 -4.40 -4.64 -9.30
CA MET A 16 -4.21 -4.68 -7.85
C MET A 16 -2.74 -4.50 -7.47
N GLN A 17 -1.83 -5.12 -8.22
CA GLN A 17 -0.39 -4.94 -7.99
C GLN A 17 0.04 -3.48 -8.22
N TRP A 18 -0.45 -2.85 -9.29
CA TRP A 18 -0.23 -1.42 -9.54
C TRP A 18 -0.77 -0.54 -8.40
N LEU A 19 -1.99 -0.80 -7.93
CA LEU A 19 -2.59 -0.06 -6.81
C LEU A 19 -1.78 -0.20 -5.51
N LEU A 20 -1.25 -1.40 -5.25
CA LEU A 20 -0.43 -1.66 -4.06
C LEU A 20 0.93 -0.95 -4.10
N LEU A 21 1.49 -0.70 -5.29
CA LEU A 21 2.75 0.04 -5.46
C LEU A 21 2.55 1.56 -5.43
N LEU A 22 1.39 2.03 -5.87
CA LEU A 22 1.16 3.46 -6.09
C LEU A 22 1.02 4.24 -4.78
N PHE A 23 0.44 3.64 -3.74
CA PHE A 23 0.35 4.30 -2.43
C PHE A 23 1.72 4.58 -1.80
N PRO A 24 2.63 3.58 -1.63
CA PRO A 24 3.98 3.85 -1.14
C PRO A 24 4.73 4.88 -2.01
N ALA A 25 4.52 4.85 -3.34
CA ALA A 25 5.14 5.83 -4.25
C ALA A 25 4.67 7.27 -3.97
N VAL A 26 3.36 7.48 -3.79
CA VAL A 26 2.82 8.82 -3.49
C VAL A 26 3.26 9.27 -2.10
N VAL A 27 3.25 8.38 -1.11
CA VAL A 27 3.74 8.69 0.24
C VAL A 27 5.23 9.04 0.23
N LEU A 28 6.04 8.37 -0.61
CA LEU A 28 7.45 8.69 -0.81
C LEU A 28 7.63 10.12 -1.35
N VAL A 29 6.87 10.50 -2.39
CA VAL A 29 6.90 11.86 -2.94
C VAL A 29 6.49 12.89 -1.88
N ALA A 30 5.42 12.63 -1.13
CA ALA A 30 4.99 13.50 -0.03
C ALA A 30 6.08 13.63 1.04
N GLY A 31 6.72 12.53 1.42
CA GLY A 31 7.84 12.50 2.36
C GLY A 31 9.03 13.35 1.87
N LEU A 32 9.45 13.18 0.62
CA LEU A 32 10.54 13.94 0.01
C LEU A 32 10.25 15.45 0.01
N THR A 33 9.01 15.84 -0.31
CA THR A 33 8.61 17.25 -0.22
C THR A 33 8.60 17.77 1.22
N GLY A 34 8.23 16.94 2.19
CA GLY A 34 8.31 17.25 3.61
C GLY A 34 9.74 17.43 4.12
N ILE A 35 10.69 16.61 3.64
CA ILE A 35 12.13 16.76 3.95
C ILE A 35 12.64 18.11 3.47
N ARG A 36 12.32 18.49 2.21
CA ARG A 36 12.73 19.79 1.66
C ARG A 36 12.22 20.97 2.49
N ARG A 37 11.06 20.81 3.14
CA ARG A 37 10.44 21.81 4.03
C ARG A 37 10.85 21.65 5.51
N ARG A 38 11.81 20.76 5.82
CA ARG A 38 12.28 20.45 7.18
C ARG A 38 11.17 20.05 8.15
N HIS A 39 10.16 19.32 7.68
CA HIS A 39 9.13 18.80 8.55
C HIS A 39 9.67 17.62 9.39
N ASN A 40 9.53 17.69 10.71
CA ASN A 40 9.91 16.59 11.60
C ASN A 40 9.10 15.34 11.24
N GLY A 41 9.77 14.19 11.21
CA GLY A 41 9.16 12.90 10.83
C GLY A 41 9.08 12.65 9.32
N ALA A 42 9.32 13.64 8.46
CA ALA A 42 9.31 13.44 7.01
C ALA A 42 10.39 12.45 6.55
N PHE A 43 11.56 12.44 7.20
CA PHE A 43 12.63 11.48 6.91
C PHE A 43 12.20 10.04 7.22
N ARG A 44 11.58 9.82 8.38
CA ARG A 44 11.04 8.50 8.76
C ARG A 44 9.97 8.02 7.80
N LEU A 45 9.03 8.91 7.41
CA LEU A 45 7.98 8.59 6.44
C LEU A 45 8.57 8.22 5.06
N THR A 46 9.54 9.01 4.58
CA THR A 46 10.23 8.78 3.31
C THR A 46 10.96 7.45 3.32
N GLY A 47 11.74 7.17 4.36
CA GLY A 47 12.51 5.92 4.48
C GLY A 47 11.59 4.70 4.52
N LEU A 48 10.51 4.76 5.28
CA LEU A 48 9.54 3.67 5.38
C LEU A 48 8.81 3.42 4.06
N ALA A 49 8.39 4.49 3.37
CA ALA A 49 7.77 4.40 2.05
C ALA A 49 8.74 3.80 1.01
N LEU A 50 10.01 4.21 1.04
CA LEU A 50 11.05 3.68 0.16
C LEU A 50 11.29 2.19 0.40
N ILE A 51 11.45 1.76 1.67
CA ILE A 51 11.63 0.35 2.04
C ILE A 51 10.45 -0.48 1.55
N THR A 52 9.23 0.02 1.76
CA THR A 52 8.00 -0.66 1.33
C THR A 52 7.93 -0.78 -0.19
N LEU A 53 8.26 0.29 -0.91
CA LEU A 53 8.26 0.29 -2.37
C LEU A 53 9.31 -0.68 -2.94
N VAL A 54 10.52 -0.69 -2.39
CA VAL A 54 11.57 -1.63 -2.79
C VAL A 54 11.14 -3.06 -2.51
N TRP A 55 10.60 -3.34 -1.33
CA TRP A 55 10.11 -4.67 -0.95
C TRP A 55 9.03 -5.19 -1.90
N LEU A 56 8.05 -4.35 -2.27
CA LEU A 56 6.95 -4.74 -3.15
C LEU A 56 7.33 -4.82 -4.63
N ALA A 57 8.33 -4.04 -5.06
CA ALA A 57 8.80 -4.04 -6.46
C ALA A 57 9.81 -5.16 -6.75
N LEU A 58 10.42 -5.73 -5.70
CA LEU A 58 11.32 -6.87 -5.80
C LEU A 58 10.54 -8.10 -6.30
N PRO A 59 10.96 -8.74 -7.42
CA PRO A 59 10.27 -9.90 -7.99
C PRO A 59 10.62 -11.18 -7.22
N LEU A 60 10.41 -11.18 -5.90
CA LEU A 60 10.66 -12.34 -5.04
C LEU A 60 9.53 -13.35 -5.20
N HIS A 61 9.87 -14.53 -5.71
CA HIS A 61 8.94 -15.65 -5.85
C HIS A 61 9.31 -16.71 -4.81
N PHE A 62 8.41 -16.96 -3.87
CA PHE A 62 8.59 -17.98 -2.83
C PHE A 62 7.88 -19.26 -3.25
N ALA A 63 8.64 -20.32 -3.54
CA ALA A 63 8.09 -21.63 -3.89
C ALA A 63 7.53 -22.38 -2.66
N ASP A 64 8.09 -22.10 -1.48
CA ASP A 64 7.65 -22.68 -0.21
C ASP A 64 6.43 -21.91 0.35
N PRO A 65 5.33 -22.59 0.73
CA PRO A 65 4.17 -21.97 1.38
C PRO A 65 4.52 -21.13 2.61
N SER A 66 5.50 -21.56 3.41
CA SER A 66 5.94 -20.84 4.60
C SER A 66 6.61 -19.51 4.25
N GLY A 67 7.48 -19.50 3.24
CA GLY A 67 8.11 -18.29 2.71
C GLY A 67 7.09 -17.31 2.12
N HIS A 68 6.09 -17.83 1.41
CA HIS A 68 4.99 -17.01 0.89
C HIS A 68 4.18 -16.35 2.03
N ALA A 69 3.81 -17.11 3.07
CA ALA A 69 3.08 -16.58 4.22
C ALA A 69 3.88 -15.47 4.97
N VAL A 70 5.18 -15.67 5.16
CA VAL A 70 6.06 -14.65 5.75
C VAL A 70 6.12 -13.40 4.86
N SER A 71 6.21 -13.55 3.55
CA SER A 71 6.22 -12.41 2.62
C SER A 71 4.92 -11.60 2.69
N VAL A 72 3.76 -12.26 2.77
CA VAL A 72 2.47 -11.60 2.95
C VAL A 72 2.42 -10.84 4.29
N LEU A 73 2.89 -11.47 5.37
CA LEU A 73 2.94 -10.83 6.69
C LEU A 73 3.83 -9.58 6.69
N VAL A 74 5.05 -9.68 6.13
CA VAL A 74 5.98 -8.55 6.03
C VAL A 74 5.38 -7.43 5.18
N SER A 75 4.79 -7.77 4.04
CA SER A 75 4.13 -6.79 3.15
C SER A 75 2.99 -6.06 3.88
N THR A 76 2.19 -6.79 4.65
CA THR A 76 1.09 -6.24 5.46
C THR A 76 1.63 -5.30 6.54
N LEU A 77 2.66 -5.71 7.28
CA LEU A 77 3.26 -4.90 8.34
C LEU A 77 3.88 -3.60 7.77
N LEU A 78 4.56 -3.68 6.63
CA LEU A 78 5.11 -2.51 5.94
C LEU A 78 3.98 -1.56 5.51
N TRP A 79 2.93 -2.08 4.88
CA TRP A 79 1.78 -1.29 4.45
C TRP A 79 1.08 -0.58 5.61
N VAL A 80 0.78 -1.31 6.69
CA VAL A 80 0.16 -0.75 7.90
C VAL A 80 1.07 0.31 8.53
N SER A 81 2.38 0.05 8.57
CA SER A 81 3.34 1.02 9.10
C SER A 81 3.37 2.31 8.27
N VAL A 82 3.33 2.21 6.94
CA VAL A 82 3.30 3.39 6.05
C VAL A 82 2.02 4.15 6.23
N LEU A 83 0.88 3.46 6.30
CA LEU A 83 -0.42 4.07 6.56
C LEU A 83 -0.46 4.80 7.91
N ALA A 84 0.05 4.16 8.97
CA ALA A 84 0.11 4.76 10.30
C ALA A 84 1.05 5.98 10.33
N ALA A 85 2.24 5.88 9.73
CA ALA A 85 3.20 6.98 9.66
C ALA A 85 2.66 8.15 8.83
N TRP A 86 2.00 7.87 7.71
CA TRP A 86 1.34 8.87 6.88
C TRP A 86 0.17 9.53 7.62
N GLY A 87 -0.69 8.74 8.26
CA GLY A 87 -1.82 9.24 9.05
C GLY A 87 -1.36 10.15 10.19
N ALA A 88 -0.33 9.73 10.93
CA ALA A 88 0.28 10.57 11.95
C ALA A 88 0.92 11.85 11.38
N HIS A 89 1.50 11.78 10.17
CA HIS A 89 2.05 12.95 9.49
C HIS A 89 0.94 13.95 9.12
N VAL A 90 -0.13 13.47 8.50
CA VAL A 90 -1.30 14.27 8.09
C VAL A 90 -2.03 14.88 9.29
N TRP A 91 -2.26 14.09 10.34
CA TRP A 91 -3.03 14.53 11.52
C TRP A 91 -2.29 15.63 12.30
N ASN A 92 -0.97 15.48 12.45
CA ASN A 92 -0.17 16.45 13.20
C ASN A 92 0.28 17.64 12.36
N ARG A 93 0.35 17.49 11.03
CA ARG A 93 0.81 18.52 10.11
C ARG A 93 -0.01 18.42 8.83
N TRP A 94 -0.66 19.51 8.46
CA TRP A 94 -1.36 19.57 7.19
C TRP A 94 -0.43 19.11 6.05
N PRO A 95 -0.85 18.13 5.24
CA PRO A 95 0.00 17.54 4.23
C PRO A 95 0.37 18.62 3.22
N SER A 96 1.66 18.92 3.17
CA SER A 96 2.23 19.81 2.17
C SER A 96 3.03 18.96 1.19
N PRO A 97 2.58 18.82 -0.07
CA PRO A 97 1.47 19.54 -0.71
C PRO A 97 0.09 18.86 -0.58
N VAL A 98 -0.98 19.68 -0.58
CA VAL A 98 -2.38 19.25 -0.38
C VAL A 98 -2.86 18.26 -1.44
N TRP A 99 -2.37 18.40 -2.69
CA TRP A 99 -2.72 17.47 -3.77
C TRP A 99 -2.25 16.04 -3.49
N ALA A 100 -1.13 15.86 -2.77
CA ALA A 100 -0.62 14.54 -2.43
C ALA A 100 -1.56 13.82 -1.44
N HIS A 101 -2.21 14.57 -0.55
CA HIS A 101 -3.22 14.03 0.35
C HIS A 101 -4.47 13.56 -0.42
N GLY A 102 -4.97 14.40 -1.35
CA GLY A 102 -6.09 14.03 -2.20
C GLY A 102 -5.81 12.77 -3.02
N TRP A 103 -4.59 12.62 -3.55
CA TRP A 103 -4.16 11.41 -4.25
C TRP A 103 -4.11 10.18 -3.35
N VAL A 104 -3.54 10.29 -2.15
CA VAL A 104 -3.49 9.16 -1.19
C VAL A 104 -4.89 8.72 -0.78
N VAL A 105 -5.78 9.65 -0.42
CA VAL A 105 -7.15 9.33 -0.02
C VAL A 105 -7.91 8.67 -1.18
N SER A 106 -7.80 9.24 -2.39
CA SER A 106 -8.43 8.66 -3.58
C SER A 106 -7.90 7.25 -3.88
N HIS A 107 -6.62 6.99 -3.64
CA HIS A 107 -6.02 5.67 -3.78
C HIS A 107 -6.56 4.67 -2.78
N LEU A 108 -6.63 5.04 -1.50
CA LEU A 108 -7.18 4.18 -0.46
C LEU A 108 -8.65 3.83 -0.74
N VAL A 109 -9.44 4.79 -1.18
CA VAL A 109 -10.84 4.56 -1.61
C VAL A 109 -10.90 3.61 -2.80
N THR A 110 -10.02 3.79 -3.79
CA THR A 110 -9.95 2.91 -4.97
C THR A 110 -9.60 1.46 -4.58
N ILE A 111 -8.67 1.26 -3.65
CA ILE A 111 -8.32 -0.06 -3.12
C ILE A 111 -9.54 -0.69 -2.42
N VAL A 112 -10.25 0.07 -1.59
CA VAL A 112 -11.47 -0.42 -0.91
C VAL A 112 -12.53 -0.84 -1.93
N ILE A 113 -12.77 -0.02 -2.96
CA ILE A 113 -13.73 -0.35 -4.03
C ILE A 113 -13.29 -1.60 -4.78
N ALA A 114 -12.00 -1.73 -5.14
CA ALA A 114 -11.48 -2.92 -5.82
C ALA A 114 -11.68 -4.19 -4.97
N CYS A 115 -11.44 -4.11 -3.67
CA CYS A 115 -11.70 -5.21 -2.73
C CYS A 115 -13.19 -5.54 -2.65
N LEU A 116 -14.08 -4.55 -2.61
CA LEU A 116 -15.53 -4.75 -2.60
C LEU A 116 -16.03 -5.41 -3.89
N VAL A 117 -15.54 -4.96 -5.06
CA VAL A 117 -15.88 -5.57 -6.36
C VAL A 117 -15.41 -7.02 -6.41
N ALA A 118 -14.19 -7.30 -5.94
CA ALA A 118 -13.68 -8.67 -5.86
C ALA A 118 -14.56 -9.55 -4.95
N LEU A 119 -14.97 -9.02 -3.80
CA LEU A 119 -15.87 -9.71 -2.87
C LEU A 119 -17.24 -10.00 -3.51
N VAL A 120 -17.88 -8.99 -4.11
CA VAL A 120 -19.20 -9.15 -4.76
C VAL A 120 -19.13 -10.17 -5.90
N ARG A 121 -18.12 -10.07 -6.76
CA ARG A 121 -17.90 -11.03 -7.86
C ARG A 121 -17.73 -12.45 -7.35
N ALA A 122 -17.09 -12.62 -6.20
CA ALA A 122 -16.89 -13.93 -5.60
C ALA A 122 -18.18 -14.47 -4.95
N LEU A 123 -19.06 -13.61 -4.45
CA LEU A 123 -20.36 -13.99 -3.88
C LEU A 123 -21.45 -14.25 -4.93
N SER A 124 -21.34 -13.66 -6.12
CA SER A 124 -22.35 -13.77 -7.19
C SER A 124 -22.20 -15.00 -8.10
N HIS A 125 -21.24 -15.88 -7.83
CA HIS A 125 -20.91 -17.07 -8.62
C HIS A 125 -20.72 -18.29 -7.71
#